data_AF-A0A7K2VFU6-F1
#
_entry.id   AF-A0A7K2VFU6-F1
#
_cell.length_a   1.000
_cell.length_b   1.000
_cell.length_c   1.000
_cell.angle_alpha   90.00
_cell.angle_beta   90.00
_cell.angle_gamma   90.00
#
_symmetry.space_group_name_H-M   'P 1'
#
loop_
_entity.id
_entity.type
_entity.pdbx_description
1 polymer ?
#
loop_
_entity_poly.entity_id
_entity_poly.type
_entity_poly.pdbx_seq_one_letter_code
_entity_poly.pdbx_strand_id
1 'polypeptide(L)' 'QGAVWNIDSFDQWGVELGKVLAKRIEPALTEGAEVPGLDPSTTALVAVYRSLKEVN' A
#
# COMPACT_ATOMS: atom_id res chain seq x y z
N GLN A 1 30.81 -0.68 -6.48
CA GLN A 1 30.11 0.38 -5.72
C GLN A 1 29.50 -0.20 -4.44
N GLY A 2 28.59 -1.19 -4.47
CA GLY A 2 28.03 -1.79 -3.25
C GLY A 2 29.05 -2.41 -2.27
N ALA A 3 30.10 -3.08 -2.78
CA ALA A 3 31.21 -3.58 -1.95
C ALA A 3 32.01 -2.47 -1.25
N VAL A 4 32.04 -1.24 -1.79
CA VAL A 4 32.69 -0.07 -1.15
C VAL A 4 31.82 0.46 -0.02
N TRP A 5 30.49 0.37 -0.15
CA TRP A 5 29.53 0.83 0.86
C TRP A 5 29.13 -0.25 1.87
N ASN A 6 29.66 -1.47 1.75
CA ASN A 6 29.28 -2.61 2.59
C ASN A 6 27.76 -2.84 2.64
N ILE A 7 27.11 -2.73 1.47
CA ILE A 7 25.67 -2.99 1.27
C ILE A 7 25.54 -4.23 0.39
N ASP A 8 24.58 -5.11 0.71
CA ASP A 8 24.22 -6.20 -0.18
C ASP A 8 23.51 -5.65 -1.42
N SER A 9 24.15 -5.78 -2.58
CA SER A 9 23.62 -5.28 -3.85
C SER A 9 22.59 -6.20 -4.49
N PHE A 10 22.36 -7.38 -3.92
CA PHE A 10 21.51 -8.41 -4.49
C PHE A 10 20.24 -8.67 -3.66
N ASP A 11 20.15 -8.09 -2.47
CA ASP A 11 18.90 -8.09 -1.71
C ASP A 11 17.89 -7.07 -2.24
N GLN A 12 16.62 -7.26 -1.89
CA GLN A 12 15.50 -6.38 -2.27
C GLN A 12 14.48 -6.23 -1.13
N TRP A 13 14.91 -6.17 0.13
CA TRP A 13 13.98 -6.12 1.27
C TRP A 13 13.01 -4.94 1.24
N GLY A 14 13.41 -3.83 0.61
CA GLY A 14 12.62 -2.59 0.52
C GLY A 14 11.24 -2.75 -0.15
N VAL A 15 11.00 -3.83 -0.91
CA VAL A 15 9.72 -4.03 -1.60
C VAL A 15 8.63 -4.64 -0.71
N GLU A 16 9.00 -5.31 0.38
CA GLU A 16 8.10 -6.21 1.09
C GLU A 16 6.99 -5.48 1.86
N LEU A 17 7.31 -4.34 2.49
CA LEU A 17 6.30 -3.57 3.21
C LEU A 17 5.19 -3.08 2.27
N GLY A 18 5.54 -2.60 1.07
CA GLY A 18 4.57 -2.19 0.07
C GLY A 18 3.64 -3.32 -0.35
N LYS A 19 4.18 -4.54 -0.55
CA LYS A 19 3.37 -5.73 -0.87
C LYS A 19 2.40 -6.08 0.26
N VAL A 20 2.83 -5.99 1.52
CA VAL A 20 1.97 -6.24 2.69
C VAL A 20 0.85 -5.21 2.78
N LEU A 21 1.18 -3.92 2.63
CA LEU A 21 0.20 -2.83 2.70
C LEU A 21 -0.81 -2.91 1.55
N ALA A 22 -0.37 -3.21 0.33
CA ALA A 22 -1.24 -3.35 -0.84
C ALA A 22 -2.28 -4.47 -0.64
N LYS A 23 -1.84 -5.65 -0.19
CA LYS A 23 -2.76 -6.76 0.13
C LYS A 23 -3.76 -6.41 1.22
N ARG A 24 -3.35 -5.60 2.21
CA ARG A 24 -4.23 -5.19 3.31
C ARG A 24 -5.31 -4.20 2.86
N ILE A 25 -5.00 -3.27 1.95
CA ILE A 25 -5.94 -2.24 1.49
C ILE A 25 -6.82 -2.68 0.32
N GLU A 26 -6.40 -3.71 -0.43
CA GLU A 26 -7.11 -4.23 -1.60
C GLU A 26 -8.63 -4.42 -1.38
N PRO A 27 -9.11 -5.09 -0.30
CA PRO A 27 -10.55 -5.28 -0.07
C PRO A 27 -11.33 -3.96 0.11
N ALA A 28 -10.68 -2.93 0.66
CA ALA A 28 -11.31 -1.62 0.83
C ALA A 28 -11.56 -0.92 -0.52
N LEU A 29 -10.73 -1.20 -1.53
CA LEU A 29 -10.80 -0.59 -2.86
C LEU A 29 -11.68 -1.40 -3.84
N THR A 30 -11.65 -2.73 -3.74
CA THR A 30 -12.31 -3.62 -4.71
C THR A 30 -13.71 -4.04 -4.26
N GLU A 31 -13.84 -4.45 -2.99
CA GLU A 31 -15.08 -4.99 -2.40
C GLU A 31 -15.82 -3.96 -1.56
N GLY A 32 -15.17 -2.84 -1.26
CA GLY A 32 -15.74 -1.79 -0.43
C GLY A 32 -15.83 -2.16 1.06
N ALA A 33 -15.03 -3.13 1.49
CA ALA A 33 -14.98 -3.59 2.87
C ALA A 33 -14.40 -2.52 3.81
N GLU A 34 -14.87 -2.51 5.06
CA GLU A 34 -14.24 -1.74 6.13
C GLU A 34 -12.96 -2.44 6.61
N VAL A 35 -11.82 -1.75 6.50
CA VAL A 35 -10.52 -2.29 6.93
C VAL A 35 -10.06 -1.55 8.19
N PRO A 36 -10.09 -2.19 9.38
CA PRO A 36 -9.74 -1.52 10.62
C PRO A 36 -8.25 -1.21 10.71
N GLY A 37 -7.92 -0.11 11.42
CA GLY A 37 -6.55 0.28 11.72
C GLY A 37 -5.76 0.84 10.53
N LEU A 38 -6.46 1.32 9.49
CA LEU A 38 -5.87 2.26 8.54
C LEU A 38 -5.71 3.62 9.22
N ASP A 39 -4.63 4.32 8.91
CA ASP A 39 -4.45 5.68 9.40
C ASP A 39 -5.49 6.63 8.74
N PRO A 40 -5.71 7.83 9.30
CA PRO A 40 -6.71 8.76 8.77
C PRO A 40 -6.47 9.20 7.33
N SER A 41 -5.21 9.32 6.88
CA SER A 41 -4.89 9.72 5.51
C SER A 41 -5.31 8.63 4.53
N THR A 42 -4.91 7.38 4.80
CA THR A 42 -5.26 6.23 3.97
C THR A 42 -6.78 6.02 3.92
N THR A 43 -7.46 6.13 5.06
CA THR A 43 -8.93 6.03 5.14
C THR A 43 -9.62 7.09 4.27
N ALA A 44 -9.17 8.35 4.36
CA ALA A 44 -9.74 9.44 3.56
C ALA A 44 -9.55 9.22 2.06
N LEU A 45 -8.36 8.78 1.63
CA LEU A 45 -8.06 8.53 0.22
C LEU A 45 -8.87 7.34 -0.34
N VAL A 46 -9.12 6.30 0.44
CA VAL A 46 -10.01 5.19 0.05
C VAL A 46 -11.43 5.71 -0.22
N ALA A 47 -11.96 6.57 0.66
CA ALA A 47 -13.29 7.15 0.49
C ALA A 47 -13.37 8.01 -0.78
N VAL A 48 -12.36 8.85 -1.02
CA VAL A 48 -12.26 9.65 -2.25
C VAL A 48 -12.22 8.75 -3.49
N TYR A 49 -11.34 7.74 -3.48
CA TYR A 49 -11.21 6.80 -4.59
C TYR A 49 -12.54 6.10 -4.93
N ARG A 50 -13.26 5.61 -3.92
CA ARG A 50 -14.56 4.93 -4.11
C ARG A 50 -15.60 5.88 -4.70
N SER A 51 -15.68 7.12 -4.20
CA SER A 51 -16.60 8.13 -4.75
C SER A 51 -16.34 8.42 -6.23
N LEU A 52 -15.07 8.49 -6.64
CA LEU A 52 -14.69 8.71 -8.04
C LEU A 52 -15.00 7.49 -8.94
N LYS A 53 -14.89 6.28 -8.38
CA LYS A 53 -15.19 5.04 -9.10
C LYS A 53 -16.69 4.87 -9.37
N GLU A 54 -17.55 5.30 -8.44
CA GLU A 54 -19.02 5.20 -8.56
C GLU A 54 -19.62 6.23 -9.54
N VAL A 55 -18.90 7.31 -9.84
CA VAL A 55 -19.34 8.36 -10.77
C VAL A 55 -19.04 8.00 -12.24
N ASN A 56 -18.24 6.96 -12.50
CA ASN A 56 -17.94 6.41 -13.83
C ASN A 56 -18.79 5.17 -14.14
#